data_AF-A0A1Y0Y3K1-F1
#
_entry.id   AF-A0A1Y0Y3K1-F1
#
_cell.length_a   1.000
_cell.length_b   1.000
_cell.length_c   1.000
_cell.angle_alpha   90.00
_cell.angle_beta   90.00
_cell.angle_gamma   90.00
#
_symmetry.space_group_name_H-M   'P 1'
#
loop_
_entity.id
_entity.type
_entity.pdbx_description
1 polymer ?
#
loop_
_entity_poly.entity_id
_entity_poly.type
_entity_poly.pdbx_seq_one_letter_code
_entity_poly.pdbx_strand_id
1 'polypeptide(L)'
;MIATPKGAMAVQDLHAGDEVLTYVDGKTRTSTLSWAGMAHCTVNLALPDDMAGYPVRIVKDAIADGVPYKDMLLTAEHCLFFDGAFIPARMLVNGVSIFYDKSITSYTYYHIETPDHAVIMADGMLTESYLDTGNRRSFTQKGNVIQLGGAPKSWQADAAAPLCVERERVEAVFRQISARMGANWAAPATVQNPELHLITNTGATIWPANCKNGTYNFMLPANTQALHLASRASRPADVIGPFVDDRRTLGVAVAEINLLSAAKHQAITAHLQAEKPEGWHATDWTDCAWTNGNAALPLPAQHTQGAICMLSVKIRAAGPYLADDTARDVAAKTA
;
A
#
# COMPACT_ATOMS: atom_id res chain seq x y z
N MET A 1 16.28 -18.25 11.40
CA MET A 1 16.85 -19.59 11.13
C MET A 1 16.04 -20.22 10.04
N ILE A 2 16.66 -20.85 9.05
CA ILE A 2 16.04 -21.50 7.91
C ILE A 2 16.22 -23.01 8.07
N ALA A 3 15.19 -23.79 7.80
CA ALA A 3 15.25 -25.24 7.83
C ALA A 3 16.12 -25.79 6.69
N THR A 4 17.12 -26.61 7.02
CA THR A 4 17.97 -27.33 6.06
C THR A 4 17.94 -28.82 6.34
N PRO A 5 18.36 -29.69 5.40
CA PRO A 5 18.49 -31.13 5.64
C PRO A 5 19.40 -31.49 6.83
N LYS A 6 20.32 -30.59 7.21
CA LYS A 6 21.29 -30.79 8.30
C LYS A 6 20.90 -30.11 9.62
N GLY A 7 19.68 -29.56 9.68
CA GLY A 7 19.20 -28.78 10.82
C GLY A 7 18.99 -27.31 10.47
N ALA A 8 18.53 -26.51 11.43
CA ALA A 8 18.26 -25.09 11.19
C ALA A 8 19.57 -24.29 11.10
N MET A 9 19.69 -23.42 10.09
CA MET A 9 20.86 -22.54 9.88
C MET A 9 20.46 -21.07 9.94
N ALA A 10 21.35 -20.17 10.37
CA ALA A 10 21.05 -18.74 10.34
C ALA A 10 21.04 -18.24 8.88
N VAL A 11 20.10 -17.35 8.53
CA VAL A 11 19.90 -16.94 7.13
C VAL A 11 21.13 -16.21 6.57
N GLN A 12 21.86 -15.48 7.41
CA GLN A 12 23.08 -14.76 7.04
C GLN A 12 24.28 -15.66 6.73
N ASP A 13 24.19 -16.94 7.08
CA ASP A 13 25.23 -17.95 6.87
C ASP A 13 24.95 -18.84 5.65
N LEU A 14 23.78 -18.69 5.02
CA LEU A 14 23.42 -19.38 3.79
C LEU A 14 24.03 -18.68 2.56
N HIS A 15 24.47 -19.49 1.60
CA HIS A 15 25.06 -19.06 0.34
C HIS A 15 24.44 -19.84 -0.82
N ALA A 16 24.65 -19.33 -2.05
CA ALA A 16 24.29 -20.09 -3.25
C ALA A 16 25.03 -21.44 -3.25
N GLY A 17 24.31 -22.51 -3.60
CA GLY A 17 24.81 -23.88 -3.51
C GLY A 17 24.47 -24.62 -2.20
N ASP A 18 24.06 -23.91 -1.15
CA ASP A 18 23.57 -24.57 0.08
C ASP A 18 22.20 -25.21 -0.14
N GLU A 19 21.89 -26.26 0.62
CA GLU A 19 20.59 -26.94 0.55
C GLU A 19 19.64 -26.43 1.63
N VAL A 20 18.38 -26.18 1.26
CA VAL A 20 17.28 -25.84 2.16
C VAL A 20 16.12 -26.81 1.98
N LEU A 21 15.27 -26.93 3.01
CA LEU A 21 14.01 -27.65 2.91
C LEU A 21 12.94 -26.75 2.29
N THR A 22 12.26 -27.27 1.28
CA THR A 22 11.10 -26.64 0.65
C THR A 22 9.85 -27.49 0.87
N TYR A 23 8.69 -26.85 0.83
CA TYR A 23 7.40 -27.48 1.13
C TYR A 23 6.45 -27.33 -0.05
N VAL A 24 6.01 -28.45 -0.63
CA VAL A 24 5.11 -28.47 -1.78
C VAL A 24 4.04 -29.53 -1.54
N ASP A 25 2.76 -29.16 -1.56
CA ASP A 25 1.62 -30.05 -1.32
C ASP A 25 1.75 -30.87 -0.02
N GLY A 26 2.21 -30.21 1.05
CA GLY A 26 2.44 -30.85 2.36
C GLY A 26 3.62 -31.82 2.41
N LYS A 27 4.41 -31.93 1.33
CA LYS A 27 5.62 -32.76 1.27
C LYS A 27 6.87 -31.91 1.40
N THR A 28 7.79 -32.38 2.23
CA THR A 28 9.13 -31.81 2.34
C THR A 28 9.99 -32.29 1.18
N ARG A 29 10.70 -31.35 0.54
CA ARG A 29 11.72 -31.60 -0.49
C ARG A 29 12.99 -30.84 -0.13
N THR A 30 14.09 -31.20 -0.79
CA THR A 30 15.34 -30.44 -0.71
C THR A 30 15.50 -29.63 -1.99
N SER A 31 15.89 -28.37 -1.86
CA SER A 31 16.27 -27.52 -2.98
C SER A 31 17.62 -26.86 -2.70
N THR A 32 18.44 -26.74 -3.74
CA THR A 32 19.72 -26.02 -3.67
C THR A 32 19.48 -24.55 -3.95
N LEU A 33 19.96 -23.67 -3.07
CA LEU A 33 19.85 -22.23 -3.25
C LEU A 33 20.55 -21.82 -4.55
N SER A 34 19.80 -21.14 -5.42
CA SER A 34 20.34 -20.52 -6.62
C SER A 34 21.00 -19.17 -6.30
N TRP A 35 20.54 -18.51 -5.23
CA TRP A 35 21.05 -17.19 -4.84
C TRP A 35 20.82 -16.91 -3.34
N ALA A 36 21.72 -16.11 -2.76
CA ALA A 36 21.58 -15.52 -1.44
C ALA A 36 22.17 -14.11 -1.45
N GLY A 37 21.48 -13.16 -0.84
CA GLY A 37 21.91 -11.77 -0.79
C GLY A 37 21.38 -11.02 0.42
N MET A 38 21.96 -9.85 0.65
CA MET A 38 21.62 -8.97 1.76
C MET A 38 21.46 -7.54 1.29
N ALA A 39 20.61 -6.79 1.99
CA ALA A 39 20.47 -5.36 1.79
C ALA A 39 20.37 -4.67 3.16
N HIS A 40 20.61 -3.37 3.15
CA HIS A 40 20.53 -2.54 4.34
C HIS A 40 19.31 -1.64 4.24
N CYS A 41 18.54 -1.57 5.31
CA CYS A 41 17.38 -0.69 5.42
C CYS A 41 17.60 0.33 6.53
N THR A 42 17.29 1.58 6.26
CA THR A 42 17.18 2.65 7.25
C THR A 42 15.77 3.22 7.18
N VAL A 43 15.15 3.40 8.33
CA VAL A 43 13.76 3.86 8.42
C VAL A 43 13.61 5.29 7.92
N ASN A 44 12.57 5.54 7.12
CA ASN A 44 12.14 6.87 6.70
C ASN A 44 10.92 7.33 7.50
N LEU A 45 11.14 8.24 8.45
CA LEU A 45 10.11 8.76 9.35
C LEU A 45 9.06 9.66 8.67
N ALA A 46 9.30 10.08 7.41
CA ALA A 46 8.32 10.84 6.65
C ALA A 46 7.20 9.97 6.07
N LEU A 47 7.39 8.65 6.05
CA LEU A 47 6.44 7.70 5.50
C LEU A 47 5.60 7.03 6.61
N PRO A 48 4.39 6.56 6.28
CA PRO A 48 3.62 5.72 7.19
C PRO A 48 4.36 4.42 7.56
N ASP A 49 4.08 3.84 8.72
CA ASP A 49 4.85 2.71 9.29
C ASP A 49 5.04 1.53 8.30
N ASP A 50 4.02 1.22 7.50
CA ASP A 50 4.02 0.13 6.52
C ASP A 50 4.90 0.40 5.29
N MET A 51 5.32 1.66 5.10
CA MET A 51 6.19 2.12 4.03
C MET A 51 7.52 2.71 4.54
N ALA A 52 7.62 2.98 5.85
CA ALA A 52 8.77 3.60 6.49
C ALA A 52 9.99 2.68 6.57
N GLY A 53 9.83 1.38 6.30
CA GLY A 53 10.91 0.40 6.36
C GLY A 53 11.13 -0.22 7.74
N TYR A 54 10.23 -0.01 8.71
CA TYR A 54 10.27 -0.73 9.97
C TYR A 54 10.17 -2.25 9.73
N PRO A 55 10.96 -3.07 10.44
CA PRO A 55 10.77 -4.51 10.37
C PRO A 55 9.48 -4.89 11.09
N VAL A 56 8.75 -5.86 10.55
CA VAL A 56 7.61 -6.46 11.23
C VAL A 56 8.14 -7.55 12.15
N ARG A 57 7.86 -7.41 13.45
CA ARG A 57 8.09 -8.43 14.46
C ARG A 57 6.86 -9.31 14.60
N ILE A 58 7.08 -10.61 14.55
CA ILE A 58 6.09 -11.63 14.90
C ILE A 58 6.59 -12.30 16.16
N VAL A 59 5.86 -12.16 17.27
CA VAL A 59 6.29 -12.73 18.54
C VAL A 59 6.18 -14.25 18.52
N LYS A 60 6.98 -14.91 19.36
CA LYS A 60 6.86 -16.35 19.60
C LYS A 60 5.40 -16.77 19.84
N ASP A 61 5.02 -17.92 19.28
CA ASP A 61 3.70 -18.57 19.46
C ASP A 61 2.50 -17.79 18.88
N ALA A 62 2.75 -16.71 18.15
CA ALA A 62 1.73 -15.79 17.63
C ALA A 62 0.73 -16.44 16.65
N ILE A 63 1.21 -17.38 15.83
CA ILE A 63 0.42 -18.01 14.76
C ILE A 63 -0.21 -19.31 15.25
N ALA A 64 0.60 -20.17 15.87
CA ALA A 64 0.20 -21.43 16.50
C ALA A 64 1.19 -21.78 17.63
N ASP A 65 0.93 -22.85 18.39
CA ASP A 65 1.87 -23.30 19.42
C ASP A 65 3.21 -23.65 18.76
N GLY A 66 4.29 -22.99 19.17
CA GLY A 66 5.61 -23.13 18.57
C GLY A 66 5.76 -22.46 17.19
N VAL A 67 4.81 -21.63 16.75
CA VAL A 67 4.84 -20.97 15.43
C VAL A 67 4.63 -19.45 15.57
N PRO A 68 5.68 -18.64 15.35
CA PRO A 68 7.08 -19.08 15.29
C PRO A 68 7.59 -19.56 16.65
N TYR A 69 8.64 -20.39 16.68
CA TYR A 69 9.18 -20.94 17.94
C TYR A 69 10.03 -19.92 18.72
N LYS A 70 10.31 -18.78 18.10
CA LYS A 70 10.92 -17.58 18.68
C LYS A 70 10.40 -16.35 17.93
N ASP A 71 10.66 -15.17 18.46
CA ASP A 71 10.38 -13.93 17.73
C ASP A 71 11.08 -13.91 16.37
N MET A 72 10.33 -13.54 15.33
CA MET A 72 10.80 -13.34 13.97
C MET A 72 10.81 -11.85 13.61
N LEU A 73 11.76 -11.46 12.78
CA LEU A 73 11.81 -10.15 12.14
C LEU A 73 11.88 -10.35 10.63
N LEU A 74 11.03 -9.65 9.90
CA LEU A 74 10.97 -9.67 8.44
C LEU A 74 10.58 -8.29 7.90
N THR A 75 10.76 -8.08 6.61
CA THR A 75 10.29 -6.84 5.94
C THR A 75 8.78 -6.87 5.74
N ALA A 76 8.16 -5.69 5.64
CA ALA A 76 6.71 -5.53 5.57
C ALA A 76 6.03 -6.32 4.43
N GLU A 77 6.69 -6.45 3.28
CA GLU A 77 6.17 -7.16 2.10
C GLU A 77 6.56 -8.65 2.08
N HIS A 78 7.36 -9.14 3.03
CA HIS A 78 7.71 -10.55 3.07
C HIS A 78 6.47 -11.40 3.37
N CYS A 79 6.25 -12.42 2.56
CA CYS A 79 5.03 -13.22 2.65
C CYS A 79 5.16 -14.44 3.57
N LEU A 80 4.14 -14.59 4.40
CA LEU A 80 3.90 -15.78 5.22
C LEU A 80 2.93 -16.71 4.48
N PHE A 81 3.10 -18.02 4.65
CA PHE A 81 2.28 -19.01 3.96
C PHE A 81 1.12 -19.49 4.84
N PHE A 82 -0.11 -19.28 4.37
CA PHE A 82 -1.35 -19.68 5.02
C PHE A 82 -2.27 -20.38 4.03
N ASP A 83 -2.69 -21.61 4.35
CA ASP A 83 -3.71 -22.36 3.60
C ASP A 83 -3.52 -22.34 2.08
N GLY A 84 -2.28 -22.56 1.61
CA GLY A 84 -1.98 -22.59 0.18
C GLY A 84 -1.79 -21.22 -0.48
N ALA A 85 -1.63 -20.13 0.28
CA ALA A 85 -1.36 -18.81 -0.27
C ALA A 85 -0.35 -18.01 0.54
N PHE A 86 0.25 -17.02 -0.12
CA PHE A 86 1.19 -16.09 0.47
C PHE A 86 0.47 -14.80 0.89
N ILE A 87 0.61 -14.40 2.16
CA ILE A 87 0.04 -13.15 2.69
C ILE A 87 1.19 -12.24 3.15
N PRO A 88 1.30 -11.00 2.66
CA PRO A 88 2.29 -10.03 3.12
C PRO A 88 2.14 -9.76 4.63
N ALA A 89 3.25 -9.79 5.36
CA ALA A 89 3.22 -9.66 6.82
C ALA A 89 2.59 -8.36 7.32
N ARG A 90 2.74 -7.24 6.60
CA ARG A 90 2.06 -5.97 6.93
C ARG A 90 0.55 -6.11 7.07
N MET A 91 -0.06 -7.03 6.31
CA MET A 91 -1.51 -7.20 6.34
C MET A 91 -2.02 -7.94 7.57
N LEU A 92 -1.09 -8.50 8.35
CA LEU A 92 -1.35 -9.26 9.56
C LEU A 92 -0.97 -8.49 10.84
N VAL A 93 -0.51 -7.24 10.70
CA VAL A 93 -0.07 -6.40 11.83
C VAL A 93 -1.25 -6.03 12.72
N ASN A 94 -1.35 -6.65 13.89
CA ASN A 94 -2.42 -6.41 14.87
C ASN A 94 -2.00 -5.52 16.05
N GLY A 95 -0.73 -5.08 16.09
CA GLY A 95 -0.20 -4.18 17.10
C GLY A 95 0.16 -4.84 18.44
N VAL A 96 -0.05 -6.17 18.57
CA VAL A 96 0.21 -6.92 19.81
C VAL A 96 1.17 -8.08 19.54
N SER A 97 0.75 -9.06 18.74
CA SER A 97 1.58 -10.22 18.42
C SER A 97 2.32 -10.09 17.09
N ILE A 98 1.81 -9.23 16.21
CA ILE A 98 2.47 -8.85 14.95
C ILE A 98 2.47 -7.33 14.88
N PHE A 99 3.63 -6.70 14.85
CA PHE A 99 3.75 -5.24 14.89
C PHE A 99 5.03 -4.73 14.23
N TYR A 100 4.99 -3.48 13.77
CA TYR A 100 6.19 -2.76 13.34
C TYR A 100 7.08 -2.46 14.55
N ASP A 101 8.28 -3.01 14.58
CA ASP A 101 9.20 -2.80 15.68
C ASP A 101 9.93 -1.45 15.54
N LYS A 102 9.34 -0.41 16.13
CA LYS A 102 9.85 0.96 16.08
C LYS A 102 11.13 1.17 16.87
N SER A 103 11.58 0.19 17.66
CA SER A 103 12.88 0.26 18.33
C SER A 103 14.05 0.02 17.36
N ILE A 104 13.78 -0.56 16.19
CA ILE A 104 14.76 -0.86 15.16
C ILE A 104 14.62 0.15 14.01
N THR A 105 15.58 1.07 13.90
CA THR A 105 15.58 2.13 12.87
C THR A 105 16.59 1.90 11.75
N SER A 106 17.42 0.86 11.88
CA SER A 106 18.44 0.48 10.91
C SER A 106 18.74 -1.01 11.07
N TYR A 107 18.74 -1.77 9.98
CA TYR A 107 19.01 -3.21 10.01
C TYR A 107 19.47 -3.75 8.66
N THR A 108 20.15 -4.89 8.71
CA THR A 108 20.48 -5.69 7.54
C THR A 108 19.49 -6.84 7.45
N TYR A 109 18.94 -7.06 6.26
CA TYR A 109 18.04 -8.17 5.97
C TYR A 109 18.60 -9.03 4.85
N TYR A 110 18.20 -10.30 4.84
CA TYR A 110 18.75 -11.33 3.99
C TYR A 110 17.62 -12.01 3.21
N HIS A 111 17.86 -12.25 1.93
CA HIS A 111 16.98 -13.01 1.07
C HIS A 111 17.74 -14.20 0.48
N ILE A 112 17.04 -15.33 0.38
CA ILE A 112 17.55 -16.54 -0.26
C ILE A 112 16.55 -16.97 -1.32
N GLU A 113 17.06 -17.45 -2.44
CA GLU A 113 16.25 -17.87 -3.59
C GLU A 113 16.64 -19.28 -3.99
N THR A 114 15.61 -20.04 -4.36
CA THR A 114 15.67 -21.36 -4.98
C THR A 114 15.45 -21.21 -6.50
N PRO A 115 15.82 -22.20 -7.34
CA PRO A 115 15.64 -22.11 -8.79
C PRO A 115 14.22 -21.68 -9.18
N ASP A 116 13.24 -22.34 -8.59
CA ASP A 116 11.82 -21.96 -8.62
C ASP A 116 11.45 -21.27 -7.31
N HIS A 117 10.49 -20.35 -7.32
CA HIS A 117 9.94 -19.80 -6.08
C HIS A 117 9.40 -20.94 -5.21
N ALA A 118 9.62 -20.88 -3.90
CA ALA A 118 9.31 -21.99 -3.00
C ALA A 118 8.71 -21.52 -1.69
N VAL A 119 7.94 -22.40 -1.05
CA VAL A 119 7.63 -22.29 0.37
C VAL A 119 8.82 -22.88 1.14
N ILE A 120 9.39 -22.11 2.05
CA ILE A 120 10.48 -22.51 2.96
C ILE A 120 10.01 -22.38 4.41
N MET A 121 10.80 -22.88 5.36
CA MET A 121 10.51 -22.68 6.78
C MET A 121 11.56 -21.80 7.45
N ALA A 122 11.12 -20.67 7.98
CA ALA A 122 11.89 -19.73 8.77
C ALA A 122 11.36 -19.68 10.20
N ASP A 123 12.22 -20.01 11.18
CA ASP A 123 11.89 -19.93 12.61
C ASP A 123 10.59 -20.67 13.02
N GLY A 124 10.29 -21.76 12.32
CA GLY A 124 9.10 -22.59 12.54
C GLY A 124 7.87 -22.15 11.75
N MET A 125 7.94 -21.01 11.07
CA MET A 125 6.88 -20.49 10.21
C MET A 125 7.16 -20.80 8.74
N LEU A 126 6.13 -21.19 7.99
CA LEU A 126 6.22 -21.32 6.54
C LEU A 126 6.18 -19.91 5.91
N THR A 127 7.17 -19.62 5.08
CA THR A 127 7.35 -18.33 4.40
C THR A 127 7.74 -18.55 2.94
N GLU A 128 7.76 -17.47 2.18
CA GLU A 128 8.29 -17.49 0.82
C GLU A 128 9.83 -17.57 0.79
N SER A 129 10.39 -18.14 -0.28
CA SER A 129 11.74 -17.79 -0.74
C SER A 129 11.69 -16.48 -1.54
N TYR A 130 12.83 -15.91 -1.91
CA TYR A 130 12.84 -14.66 -2.66
C TYR A 130 12.39 -14.87 -4.11
N LEU A 131 11.42 -14.07 -4.55
CA LEU A 131 10.98 -13.96 -5.93
C LEU A 131 11.56 -12.67 -6.54
N ASP A 132 12.49 -12.80 -7.49
CA ASP A 132 13.09 -11.63 -8.16
C ASP A 132 12.12 -11.00 -9.17
N THR A 133 11.26 -10.10 -8.68
CA THR A 133 10.36 -9.29 -9.53
C THR A 133 11.06 -8.06 -10.11
N GLY A 134 12.39 -8.06 -10.19
CA GLY A 134 13.21 -6.97 -10.74
C GLY A 134 13.91 -6.08 -9.72
N ASN A 135 13.78 -6.38 -8.42
CA ASN A 135 14.39 -5.63 -7.32
C ASN A 135 15.75 -6.18 -6.87
N ARG A 136 16.27 -7.27 -7.46
CA ARG A 136 17.56 -7.88 -7.05
C ARG A 136 18.75 -6.91 -7.06
N ARG A 137 18.70 -5.86 -7.89
CA ARG A 137 19.73 -4.81 -7.96
C ARG A 137 19.93 -4.02 -6.66
N SER A 138 18.95 -4.05 -5.75
CA SER A 138 19.05 -3.42 -4.43
C SER A 138 19.84 -4.25 -3.40
N PHE A 139 20.23 -5.49 -3.76
CA PHE A 139 20.92 -6.43 -2.88
C PHE A 139 22.40 -6.61 -3.21
N THR A 140 23.20 -6.80 -2.18
CA THR A 140 24.61 -7.19 -2.24
C THR A 140 24.76 -8.69 -1.96
N GLN A 141 25.64 -9.39 -2.67
CA GLN A 141 25.93 -10.82 -2.46
C GLN A 141 27.27 -11.01 -1.75
N LYS A 142 27.41 -12.09 -0.95
CA LYS A 142 28.71 -12.52 -0.43
C LYS A 142 29.46 -13.30 -1.53
N GLY A 143 30.67 -12.85 -1.88
CA GLY A 143 31.57 -13.51 -2.83
C GLY A 143 31.93 -12.65 -4.05
N ASN A 144 32.88 -13.13 -4.87
CA ASN A 144 33.43 -12.40 -6.03
C ASN A 144 32.64 -12.58 -7.33
N VAL A 145 31.49 -13.26 -7.30
CA VAL A 145 30.66 -13.54 -8.48
C VAL A 145 29.35 -12.77 -8.36
N ILE A 146 29.18 -11.73 -9.16
CA ILE A 146 27.90 -11.02 -9.31
C ILE A 146 27.08 -11.81 -10.33
N GLN A 147 26.02 -12.48 -9.90
CA GLN A 147 25.13 -13.15 -10.83
C GLN A 147 24.15 -12.12 -11.39
N LEU A 148 24.32 -11.75 -12.66
CA LEU A 148 23.35 -10.91 -13.38
C LEU A 148 21.99 -11.61 -13.32
N GLY A 149 20.99 -10.92 -12.78
CA GLY A 149 19.65 -11.47 -12.64
C GLY A 149 19.00 -11.85 -13.96
N GLY A 150 18.05 -12.79 -13.90
CA GLY A 150 17.24 -13.16 -15.06
C GLY A 150 16.23 -12.07 -15.42
N ALA A 151 15.33 -12.38 -16.37
CA ALA A 151 14.15 -11.54 -16.58
C ALA A 151 13.34 -11.45 -15.27
N PRO A 152 12.72 -10.29 -14.96
CA PRO A 152 11.91 -10.14 -13.76
C PRO A 152 10.78 -11.17 -13.77
N LYS A 153 10.66 -11.92 -12.67
CA LYS A 153 9.59 -12.88 -12.42
C LYS A 153 8.29 -12.15 -12.06
N SER A 154 7.17 -12.86 -12.12
CA SER A 154 5.85 -12.37 -11.72
C SER A 154 5.17 -13.31 -10.73
N TRP A 155 4.35 -12.74 -9.85
CA TRP A 155 3.53 -13.54 -8.93
C TRP A 155 2.56 -14.47 -9.66
N GLN A 156 2.08 -14.08 -10.83
CA GLN A 156 1.10 -14.84 -11.61
C GLN A 156 1.69 -16.08 -12.27
N ALA A 157 2.95 -16.01 -12.75
CA ALA A 157 3.56 -17.09 -13.52
C ALA A 157 4.55 -17.93 -12.72
N ASP A 158 5.26 -17.32 -11.77
CA ASP A 158 6.47 -17.91 -11.20
C ASP A 158 6.35 -18.25 -9.71
N ALA A 159 5.28 -17.82 -9.04
CA ALA A 159 5.16 -18.02 -7.60
C ALA A 159 4.77 -19.46 -7.22
N ALA A 160 5.37 -19.99 -6.15
CA ALA A 160 5.06 -21.32 -5.61
C ALA A 160 3.59 -21.49 -5.17
N ALA A 161 2.94 -20.37 -4.85
CA ALA A 161 1.56 -20.27 -4.42
C ALA A 161 1.04 -18.86 -4.75
N PRO A 162 -0.29 -18.67 -4.88
CA PRO A 162 -0.86 -17.37 -5.17
C PRO A 162 -0.59 -16.36 -4.05
N LEU A 163 -0.33 -15.11 -4.45
CA LEU A 163 -0.37 -13.95 -3.55
C LEU A 163 -1.82 -13.69 -3.14
N CYS A 164 -2.10 -13.64 -1.85
CA CYS A 164 -3.42 -13.37 -1.30
C CYS A 164 -3.43 -12.00 -0.61
N VAL A 165 -4.07 -11.05 -1.29
CA VAL A 165 -4.35 -9.69 -0.81
C VAL A 165 -5.85 -9.41 -0.71
N GLU A 166 -6.67 -10.45 -0.90
CA GLU A 166 -8.12 -10.37 -0.83
C GLU A 166 -8.57 -10.15 0.61
N ARG A 167 -9.20 -8.99 0.86
CA ARG A 167 -9.61 -8.53 2.19
C ARG A 167 -10.28 -9.63 3.02
N GLU A 168 -11.29 -10.30 2.47
CA GLU A 168 -12.09 -11.27 3.23
C GLU A 168 -11.21 -12.41 3.79
N ARG A 169 -10.31 -12.94 2.96
CA ARG A 169 -9.42 -14.03 3.35
C ARG A 169 -8.34 -13.55 4.32
N VAL A 170 -7.73 -12.39 4.07
CA VAL A 170 -6.69 -11.85 4.94
C VAL A 170 -7.25 -11.41 6.29
N GLU A 171 -8.44 -10.79 6.30
CA GLU A 171 -9.14 -10.38 7.52
C GLU A 171 -9.49 -11.58 8.40
N ALA A 172 -9.86 -12.73 7.80
CA ALA A 172 -10.10 -13.96 8.55
C ALA A 172 -8.84 -14.46 9.27
N VAL A 173 -7.69 -14.53 8.58
CA VAL A 173 -6.40 -14.92 9.18
C VAL A 173 -5.99 -13.92 10.27
N PHE A 174 -6.09 -12.63 9.98
CA PHE A 174 -5.82 -11.56 10.95
C PHE A 174 -6.65 -11.72 12.24
N ARG A 175 -7.96 -11.98 12.12
CA ARG A 175 -8.86 -12.16 13.28
C ARG A 175 -8.52 -13.42 14.07
N GLN A 176 -8.15 -14.52 13.42
CA GLN A 176 -7.72 -15.75 14.09
C GLN A 176 -6.45 -15.52 14.94
N ILE A 177 -5.42 -14.89 14.36
CA ILE A 177 -4.18 -14.53 15.05
C ILE A 177 -4.47 -13.58 16.22
N SER A 178 -5.31 -12.57 15.99
CA SER A 178 -5.65 -11.58 17.01
C SER A 178 -6.39 -12.21 18.20
N ALA A 179 -7.41 -13.04 17.92
CA ALA A 179 -8.16 -13.75 18.95
C ALA A 179 -7.27 -14.68 19.79
N ARG A 180 -6.35 -15.40 19.13
CA ARG A 180 -5.40 -16.29 19.80
C ARG A 180 -4.53 -15.57 20.82
N MET A 181 -4.02 -14.39 20.47
CA MET A 181 -3.08 -13.63 21.30
C MET A 181 -3.75 -12.59 22.20
N GLY A 182 -5.09 -12.62 22.30
CA GLY A 182 -5.84 -11.66 23.08
C GLY A 182 -5.72 -10.21 22.57
N ALA A 183 -5.33 -10.03 21.30
CA ALA A 183 -5.24 -8.73 20.68
C ALA A 183 -6.64 -8.21 20.38
N ASN A 184 -7.04 -7.13 21.05
CA ASN A 184 -8.31 -6.48 20.78
C ASN A 184 -8.11 -5.35 19.77
N TRP A 185 -8.07 -5.71 18.49
CA TRP A 185 -8.01 -4.71 17.43
C TRP A 185 -9.36 -3.99 17.31
N ALA A 186 -9.33 -2.66 17.41
CA ALA A 186 -10.49 -1.81 17.23
C ALA A 186 -10.36 -1.05 15.92
N ALA A 187 -11.47 -0.95 15.19
CA ALA A 187 -11.54 -0.10 14.02
C ALA A 187 -11.26 1.36 14.41
N PRO A 188 -10.51 2.12 13.60
CA PRO A 188 -10.20 3.50 13.87
C PRO A 188 -11.47 4.37 13.81
N ALA A 189 -11.45 5.50 14.52
CA ALA A 189 -12.50 6.49 14.42
C ALA A 189 -12.45 7.15 13.03
N THR A 190 -13.60 7.15 12.34
CA THR A 190 -13.71 7.68 10.99
C THR A 190 -14.83 8.70 10.84
N VAL A 191 -14.69 9.58 9.86
CA VAL A 191 -15.69 10.55 9.43
C VAL A 191 -16.04 10.35 7.96
N GLN A 192 -17.27 10.71 7.59
CA GLN A 192 -17.77 10.58 6.21
C GLN A 192 -17.69 11.88 5.41
N ASN A 193 -17.58 13.03 6.09
CA ASN A 193 -17.57 14.33 5.42
C ASN A 193 -16.22 14.55 4.70
N PRO A 194 -16.20 14.67 3.36
CA PRO A 194 -14.97 14.90 2.62
C PRO A 194 -14.37 16.29 2.83
N GLU A 195 -15.10 17.26 3.39
CA GLU A 195 -14.66 18.67 3.44
C GLU A 195 -14.19 19.17 2.07
N LEU A 196 -14.93 18.80 1.01
CA LEU A 196 -14.57 19.13 -0.36
C LEU A 196 -14.60 20.65 -0.57
N HIS A 197 -13.48 21.20 -1.03
CA HIS A 197 -13.32 22.61 -1.33
C HIS A 197 -12.38 22.82 -2.51
N LEU A 198 -12.32 24.05 -3.01
CA LEU A 198 -11.35 24.44 -4.03
C LEU A 198 -10.27 25.30 -3.39
N ILE A 199 -9.04 25.15 -3.90
CA ILE A 199 -7.91 26.02 -3.57
C ILE A 199 -7.49 26.72 -4.87
N THR A 200 -7.43 28.04 -4.85
CA THR A 200 -6.94 28.84 -5.98
C THR A 200 -5.41 28.84 -6.04
N ASN A 201 -4.85 29.25 -7.17
CA ASN A 201 -3.40 29.50 -7.31
C ASN A 201 -2.83 30.52 -6.29
N THR A 202 -3.66 31.40 -5.73
CA THR A 202 -3.29 32.34 -4.65
C THR A 202 -3.39 31.73 -3.25
N GLY A 203 -3.80 30.46 -3.13
CA GLY A 203 -4.01 29.78 -1.85
C GLY A 203 -5.35 30.09 -1.19
N ALA A 204 -6.26 30.79 -1.86
CA ALA A 204 -7.58 31.10 -1.30
C ALA A 204 -8.49 29.87 -1.37
N THR A 205 -9.23 29.62 -0.28
CA THR A 205 -10.19 28.52 -0.20
C THR A 205 -11.58 28.96 -0.65
N ILE A 206 -12.20 28.20 -1.55
CA ILE A 206 -13.59 28.38 -1.96
C ILE A 206 -14.40 27.16 -1.52
N TRP A 207 -15.31 27.39 -0.58
CA TRP A 207 -16.25 26.38 -0.10
C TRP A 207 -17.45 26.23 -1.05
N PRO A 208 -18.08 25.04 -1.11
CA PRO A 208 -19.25 24.84 -1.93
C PRO A 208 -20.41 25.71 -1.41
N ALA A 209 -21.08 26.42 -2.32
CA ALA A 209 -22.28 27.19 -2.01
C ALA A 209 -23.46 26.28 -1.63
N ASN A 210 -23.51 25.07 -2.18
CA ASN A 210 -24.40 24.01 -1.75
C ASN A 210 -23.89 22.63 -2.19
N CYS A 211 -24.45 21.58 -1.59
CA CYS A 211 -24.31 20.20 -2.03
C CYS A 211 -25.69 19.53 -2.05
N LYS A 212 -26.05 18.91 -3.18
CA LYS A 212 -27.29 18.12 -3.34
C LYS A 212 -26.99 16.86 -4.15
N ASN A 213 -27.44 15.71 -3.68
CA ASN A 213 -27.29 14.41 -4.36
C ASN A 213 -25.85 14.12 -4.83
N GLY A 214 -24.84 14.47 -4.02
CA GLY A 214 -23.43 14.29 -4.35
C GLY A 214 -22.87 15.29 -5.36
N THR A 215 -23.62 16.30 -5.78
CA THR A 215 -23.14 17.40 -6.61
C THR A 215 -22.84 18.62 -5.75
N TYR A 216 -21.57 19.01 -5.72
CA TYR A 216 -21.05 20.19 -5.03
C TYR A 216 -20.97 21.35 -6.02
N ASN A 217 -21.59 22.48 -5.67
CA ASN A 217 -21.64 23.66 -6.51
C ASN A 217 -20.79 24.78 -5.90
N PHE A 218 -19.83 25.29 -6.67
CA PHE A 218 -18.90 26.33 -6.25
C PHE A 218 -19.11 27.59 -7.09
N MET A 219 -19.06 28.75 -6.46
CA MET A 219 -19.07 30.03 -7.17
C MET A 219 -17.61 30.47 -7.38
N LEU A 220 -17.20 30.54 -8.64
CA LEU A 220 -15.86 30.96 -9.02
C LEU A 220 -15.83 32.47 -9.30
N PRO A 221 -14.94 33.23 -8.63
CA PRO A 221 -14.70 34.62 -8.97
C PRO A 221 -14.27 34.82 -10.43
N ALA A 222 -14.48 36.02 -10.96
CA ALA A 222 -13.96 36.39 -12.26
C ALA A 222 -12.43 36.23 -12.31
N ASN A 223 -11.94 35.79 -13.47
CA ASN A 223 -10.53 35.51 -13.75
C ASN A 223 -9.91 34.41 -12.89
N THR A 224 -10.72 33.51 -12.33
CA THR A 224 -10.20 32.30 -11.65
C THR A 224 -9.47 31.43 -12.67
N GLN A 225 -8.19 31.18 -12.43
CA GLN A 225 -7.33 30.30 -13.21
C GLN A 225 -6.72 29.27 -12.28
N ALA A 226 -6.56 28.04 -12.78
CA ALA A 226 -5.93 26.91 -12.09
C ALA A 226 -6.45 26.69 -10.65
N LEU A 227 -7.27 25.66 -10.50
CA LEU A 227 -7.82 25.27 -9.21
C LEU A 227 -7.24 23.93 -8.78
N HIS A 228 -7.21 23.70 -7.48
CA HIS A 228 -7.07 22.39 -6.92
C HIS A 228 -8.37 21.99 -6.24
N LEU A 229 -8.84 20.78 -6.50
CA LEU A 229 -9.92 20.15 -5.77
C LEU A 229 -9.34 19.44 -4.56
N ALA A 230 -9.60 19.97 -3.37
CA ALA A 230 -9.06 19.48 -2.12
C ALA A 230 -10.14 18.86 -1.24
N SER A 231 -9.80 17.80 -0.52
CA SER A 231 -10.67 17.10 0.41
C SER A 231 -9.85 16.45 1.53
N ARG A 232 -10.53 15.95 2.56
CA ARG A 232 -9.98 14.84 3.36
C ARG A 232 -9.57 13.71 2.43
N ALA A 233 -8.51 13.01 2.80
CA ALA A 233 -8.09 11.81 2.13
C ALA A 233 -7.35 10.90 3.12
N SER A 234 -7.62 9.61 3.02
CA SER A 234 -7.02 8.59 3.86
C SER A 234 -6.78 7.33 3.02
N ARG A 235 -5.94 6.42 3.51
CA ARG A 235 -5.70 5.14 2.84
C ARG A 235 -6.76 4.12 3.27
N PRO A 236 -7.33 3.30 2.38
CA PRO A 236 -8.20 2.19 2.76
C PRO A 236 -7.58 1.28 3.82
N ALA A 237 -6.28 0.99 3.72
CA ALA A 237 -5.51 0.26 4.73
C ALA A 237 -5.52 0.91 6.13
N ASP A 238 -5.65 2.24 6.21
CA ASP A 238 -5.67 2.95 7.49
C ASP A 238 -7.07 3.05 8.09
N VAL A 239 -8.12 3.19 7.27
CA VAL A 239 -9.50 3.42 7.75
C VAL A 239 -10.30 2.14 7.92
N ILE A 240 -9.97 1.08 7.17
CA ILE A 240 -10.62 -0.23 7.26
C ILE A 240 -9.80 -1.16 8.15
N GLY A 241 -8.48 -1.18 7.97
CA GLY A 241 -7.56 -2.01 8.74
C GLY A 241 -6.42 -2.59 7.92
N PRO A 242 -5.41 -3.17 8.59
CA PRO A 242 -4.16 -3.64 7.98
C PRO A 242 -4.39 -4.74 6.93
N PHE A 243 -5.45 -5.52 7.06
CA PHE A 243 -5.86 -6.59 6.14
C PHE A 243 -6.40 -6.08 4.79
N VAL A 244 -6.28 -4.77 4.49
CA VAL A 244 -6.59 -4.16 3.19
C VAL A 244 -5.30 -3.75 2.49
N ASP A 245 -5.16 -4.14 1.22
CA ASP A 245 -3.95 -3.91 0.43
C ASP A 245 -3.89 -2.55 -0.26
N ASP A 246 -5.04 -1.91 -0.48
CA ASP A 246 -5.09 -0.60 -1.11
C ASP A 246 -4.53 0.47 -0.15
N ARG A 247 -3.30 0.88 -0.44
CA ARG A 247 -2.54 1.90 0.29
C ARG A 247 -2.56 3.26 -0.39
N ARG A 248 -3.38 3.45 -1.43
CA ARG A 248 -3.51 4.77 -2.07
C ARG A 248 -4.19 5.72 -1.10
N THR A 249 -3.67 6.94 -0.99
CA THR A 249 -4.39 8.03 -0.31
C THR A 249 -5.56 8.43 -1.20
N LEU A 250 -6.80 8.20 -0.77
CA LEU A 250 -8.01 8.44 -1.58
C LEU A 250 -8.82 9.60 -1.00
N GLY A 251 -9.02 10.64 -1.81
CA GLY A 251 -9.87 11.79 -1.50
C GLY A 251 -11.32 11.53 -1.87
N VAL A 252 -11.73 11.94 -3.07
CA VAL A 252 -13.08 11.71 -3.61
C VAL A 252 -13.02 11.10 -5.00
N ALA A 253 -13.96 10.22 -5.34
CA ALA A 253 -14.16 9.74 -6.70
C ALA A 253 -15.04 10.73 -7.45
N VAL A 254 -14.47 11.46 -8.41
CA VAL A 254 -15.20 12.47 -9.20
C VAL A 254 -15.67 11.86 -10.50
N ALA A 255 -16.98 11.94 -10.74
CA ALA A 255 -17.60 11.46 -11.97
C ALA A 255 -17.66 12.59 -13.01
N GLU A 256 -18.37 13.67 -12.68
CA GLU A 256 -18.64 14.77 -13.62
C GLU A 256 -18.14 16.09 -13.06
N ILE A 257 -17.56 16.90 -13.95
CA ILE A 257 -17.19 18.29 -13.64
C ILE A 257 -17.75 19.16 -14.74
N ASN A 258 -18.57 20.14 -14.37
CA ASN A 258 -19.23 21.04 -15.30
C ASN A 258 -18.98 22.50 -14.90
N LEU A 259 -18.59 23.31 -15.86
CA LEU A 259 -18.44 24.75 -15.70
C LEU A 259 -19.61 25.45 -16.42
N LEU A 260 -20.36 26.24 -15.67
CA LEU A 260 -21.46 27.05 -16.17
C LEU A 260 -21.11 28.53 -16.05
N SER A 261 -21.16 29.25 -17.17
CA SER A 261 -21.12 30.71 -17.23
C SER A 261 -22.41 31.24 -17.87
N ALA A 262 -22.60 32.57 -17.87
CA ALA A 262 -23.73 33.21 -18.52
C ALA A 262 -23.83 32.87 -20.04
N ALA A 263 -22.71 32.54 -20.68
CA ALA A 263 -22.63 32.31 -22.11
C ALA A 263 -22.58 30.83 -22.51
N LYS A 264 -22.15 29.92 -21.61
CA LYS A 264 -21.84 28.54 -21.98
C LYS A 264 -21.92 27.57 -20.81
N HIS A 265 -22.33 26.34 -21.11
CA HIS A 265 -22.14 25.17 -20.27
C HIS A 265 -21.06 24.27 -20.89
N GLN A 266 -20.07 23.86 -20.11
CA GLN A 266 -18.95 23.03 -20.58
C GLN A 266 -18.58 21.95 -19.57
N ALA A 267 -18.48 20.70 -20.07
CA ALA A 267 -17.89 19.60 -19.32
C ALA A 267 -16.36 19.72 -19.28
N ILE A 268 -15.76 19.46 -18.12
CA ILE A 268 -14.32 19.30 -17.93
C ILE A 268 -14.06 17.81 -17.71
N THR A 269 -13.34 17.19 -18.64
CA THR A 269 -13.12 15.73 -18.68
C THR A 269 -11.65 15.35 -18.56
N ALA A 270 -10.78 16.29 -18.17
CA ALA A 270 -9.35 16.06 -18.05
C ALA A 270 -9.02 14.91 -17.07
N HIS A 271 -9.78 14.78 -15.97
CA HIS A 271 -9.63 13.68 -15.01
C HIS A 271 -10.02 12.30 -15.56
N LEU A 272 -10.77 12.24 -16.66
CA LEU A 272 -11.18 11.00 -17.32
C LEU A 272 -10.27 10.61 -18.49
N GLN A 273 -9.33 11.47 -18.90
CA GLN A 273 -8.37 11.14 -19.96
C GLN A 273 -7.30 10.14 -19.48
N ALA A 274 -6.58 9.52 -20.41
CA ALA A 274 -5.49 8.61 -20.10
C ALA A 274 -4.35 9.32 -19.35
N GLU A 275 -3.94 10.49 -19.84
CA GLU A 275 -3.06 11.41 -19.12
C GLU A 275 -3.90 12.31 -18.22
N LYS A 276 -3.82 12.07 -16.91
CA LYS A 276 -4.57 12.82 -15.90
C LYS A 276 -3.70 13.94 -15.32
N PRO A 277 -4.31 15.06 -14.89
CA PRO A 277 -3.60 16.09 -14.15
C PRO A 277 -3.00 15.55 -12.84
N GLU A 278 -2.11 16.33 -12.24
CA GLU A 278 -1.55 16.03 -10.92
C GLU A 278 -2.64 15.80 -9.85
N GLY A 279 -2.39 14.86 -8.95
CA GLY A 279 -3.28 14.53 -7.83
C GLY A 279 -4.50 13.68 -8.17
N TRP A 280 -4.59 13.18 -9.40
CA TRP A 280 -5.57 12.17 -9.80
C TRP A 280 -4.92 10.78 -9.91
N HIS A 281 -5.57 9.77 -9.36
CA HIS A 281 -5.11 8.39 -9.48
C HIS A 281 -5.34 7.84 -10.89
N ALA A 282 -4.35 7.12 -11.40
CA ALA A 282 -4.51 6.32 -12.60
C ALA A 282 -5.57 5.22 -12.38
N THR A 283 -6.47 5.06 -13.34
CA THR A 283 -7.51 4.05 -13.32
C THR A 283 -8.00 3.81 -14.75
N ASP A 284 -8.41 2.58 -15.04
CA ASP A 284 -9.07 2.22 -16.30
C ASP A 284 -10.56 2.59 -16.30
N TRP A 285 -11.07 3.15 -15.20
CA TRP A 285 -12.45 3.64 -15.12
C TRP A 285 -12.62 4.86 -16.03
N THR A 286 -13.65 4.79 -16.85
CA THR A 286 -14.02 5.86 -17.78
C THR A 286 -15.12 6.77 -17.24
N ASP A 287 -15.74 6.39 -16.12
CA ASP A 287 -16.89 7.06 -15.53
C ASP A 287 -16.56 7.88 -14.27
N CYS A 288 -15.39 7.67 -13.66
CA CYS A 288 -14.87 8.49 -12.56
C CYS A 288 -13.37 8.27 -12.33
N ALA A 289 -12.74 9.22 -11.63
CA ALA A 289 -11.37 9.09 -11.14
C ALA A 289 -11.27 9.53 -9.68
N TRP A 290 -10.46 8.83 -8.88
CA TRP A 290 -10.17 9.21 -7.50
C TRP A 290 -9.12 10.32 -7.45
N THR A 291 -9.35 11.33 -6.60
CA THR A 291 -8.30 12.27 -6.20
C THR A 291 -7.41 11.65 -5.10
N ASN A 292 -6.21 12.19 -4.92
CA ASN A 292 -5.34 11.87 -3.79
C ASN A 292 -5.58 12.76 -2.55
N GLY A 293 -6.65 13.56 -2.56
CA GLY A 293 -6.94 14.60 -1.56
C GLY A 293 -6.59 16.02 -2.01
N ASN A 294 -5.77 16.19 -3.06
CA ASN A 294 -5.44 17.49 -3.63
C ASN A 294 -5.16 17.36 -5.14
N ALA A 295 -6.19 17.53 -5.96
CA ALA A 295 -6.11 17.26 -7.39
C ALA A 295 -6.21 18.52 -8.25
N ALA A 296 -5.27 18.68 -9.18
CA ALA A 296 -5.26 19.80 -10.12
C ALA A 296 -6.47 19.74 -11.05
N LEU A 297 -7.13 20.89 -11.21
CA LEU A 297 -8.29 21.05 -12.06
C LEU A 297 -8.02 22.13 -13.12
N PRO A 298 -7.68 21.74 -14.36
CA PRO A 298 -7.44 22.69 -15.43
C PRO A 298 -8.76 23.34 -15.85
N LEU A 299 -8.89 24.64 -15.58
CA LEU A 299 -9.99 25.45 -16.09
C LEU A 299 -9.63 26.02 -17.48
N PRO A 300 -10.54 25.97 -18.46
CA PRO A 300 -10.30 26.63 -19.74
C PRO A 300 -10.32 28.16 -19.57
N ALA A 301 -9.17 28.80 -19.80
CA ALA A 301 -8.87 30.19 -19.45
C ALA A 301 -9.86 31.24 -19.99
N GLN A 302 -10.51 30.97 -21.12
CA GLN A 302 -11.46 31.89 -21.76
C GLN A 302 -12.79 32.02 -21.00
N HIS A 303 -13.14 31.05 -20.15
CA HIS A 303 -14.48 30.95 -19.58
C HIS A 303 -14.68 31.71 -18.27
N THR A 304 -13.62 32.01 -17.53
CA THR A 304 -13.70 32.81 -16.29
C THR A 304 -13.38 34.29 -16.53
N GLN A 305 -13.00 34.69 -17.74
CA GLN A 305 -12.55 36.05 -18.02
C GLN A 305 -13.70 37.07 -17.85
N GLY A 306 -13.61 37.90 -16.81
CA GLY A 306 -14.58 38.96 -16.52
C GLY A 306 -15.97 38.50 -16.03
N ALA A 307 -16.20 37.21 -15.80
CA ALA A 307 -17.51 36.68 -15.40
C ALA A 307 -17.41 35.72 -14.21
N ILE A 308 -18.38 35.83 -13.29
CA ILE A 308 -18.61 34.82 -12.25
C ILE A 308 -19.15 33.56 -12.92
N CYS A 309 -18.59 32.41 -12.55
CA CYS A 309 -19.00 31.11 -13.06
C CYS A 309 -19.43 30.19 -11.91
N MET A 310 -20.27 29.21 -12.21
CA MET A 310 -20.56 28.11 -11.29
C MET A 310 -19.82 26.86 -11.75
N LEU A 311 -19.07 26.24 -10.86
CA LEU A 311 -18.46 24.93 -11.08
C LEU A 311 -19.26 23.88 -10.31
N SER A 312 -19.76 22.88 -11.00
CA SER A 312 -20.47 21.73 -10.43
C SER A 312 -19.56 20.50 -10.48
N VAL A 313 -19.32 19.88 -9.33
CA VAL A 313 -18.50 18.67 -9.17
C VAL A 313 -19.38 17.56 -8.60
N LYS A 314 -19.62 16.50 -9.38
CA LYS A 314 -20.40 15.34 -8.95
C LYS A 314 -19.46 14.24 -8.48
N ILE A 315 -19.58 13.87 -7.22
CA ILE A 315 -18.83 12.75 -6.64
C ILE A 315 -19.66 11.46 -6.74
N ARG A 316 -18.98 10.35 -7.03
CA ARG A 316 -19.55 9.00 -7.03
C ARG A 316 -19.38 8.33 -5.67
N ALA A 317 -18.23 8.53 -5.05
CA ALA A 317 -17.85 7.93 -3.79
C ALA A 317 -16.89 8.86 -3.04
N ALA A 318 -16.88 8.73 -1.72
CA ALA A 318 -16.03 9.47 -0.80
C ALA A 318 -15.89 8.65 0.48
N GLY A 319 -14.77 8.82 1.18
CA GLY A 319 -14.52 8.27 2.50
C GLY A 319 -14.61 6.73 2.61
N PRO A 320 -14.60 6.21 3.84
CA PRO A 320 -14.40 6.95 5.10
C PRO A 320 -13.00 7.59 5.20
N TYR A 321 -12.86 8.58 6.08
CA TYR A 321 -11.59 9.25 6.39
C TYR A 321 -11.25 9.09 7.87
N LEU A 322 -9.96 9.07 8.23
CA LEU A 322 -9.56 9.14 9.64
C LEU A 322 -10.07 10.45 10.26
N ALA A 323 -10.55 10.39 11.50
CA ALA A 323 -11.11 11.56 12.18
C ALA A 323 -10.09 12.70 12.36
N ASP A 324 -8.81 12.35 12.50
CA ASP A 324 -7.71 13.30 12.73
C ASP A 324 -7.06 13.79 11.42
N ASP A 325 -7.41 13.23 10.26
CA ASP A 325 -6.92 13.74 8.97
C ASP A 325 -7.66 15.05 8.64
N THR A 326 -6.95 16.17 8.77
CA THR A 326 -7.40 17.47 8.23
C THR A 326 -6.88 17.66 6.80
N ALA A 327 -7.63 18.36 5.95
CA ALA A 327 -7.20 18.63 4.56
C ALA A 327 -5.87 19.41 4.45
N ARG A 328 -5.42 20.07 5.52
CA ARG A 328 -4.13 20.77 5.58
C ARG A 328 -2.95 19.85 5.90
N ASP A 329 -3.17 18.78 6.66
CA ASP A 329 -2.11 17.85 7.07
C ASP A 329 -1.75 16.81 5.99
N VAL A 330 -2.65 16.53 5.04
CA VAL A 330 -2.42 15.53 3.98
C VAL A 330 -1.48 16.03 2.89
N ALA A 331 -1.51 17.34 2.56
CA ALA A 331 -0.57 17.93 1.59
C ALA A 331 0.90 17.79 2.01
N ALA A 332 1.17 17.68 3.31
CA ALA A 332 2.51 17.42 3.86
C ALA A 332 2.90 15.94 3.84
N LYS A 333 1.92 15.02 3.78
CA LYS A 333 2.14 13.56 3.73
C LYS A 333 2.29 13.01 2.30
N THR A 334 1.96 13.81 1.28
CA THR A 334 2.03 13.44 -0.15
C THR A 334 3.20 14.06 -0.92
N ALA A 335 4.12 14.73 -0.23
CA ALA A 335 5.31 15.36 -0.82
C ALA A 335 6.53 14.42 -0.81
#